data_AF-A0A452YTP3-F1
#
_entry.id   AF-A0A452YTP3-F1
#
_cell.length_a   1.000
_cell.length_b   1.000
_cell.length_c   1.000
_cell.angle_alpha   90.00
_cell.angle_beta   90.00
_cell.angle_gamma   90.00
#
_symmetry.space_group_name_H-M   'P 1'
#
loop_
_entity.id
_entity.type
_entity.pdbx_description
1 polymer ?
#
loop_
_entity_poly.entity_id
_entity_poly.type
_entity_poly.pdbx_seq_one_letter_code
_entity_poly.pdbx_strand_id
1 'polypeptide(L)'
;MLTTWECARVNCRSIAVCLDGSPPAYHLHRGSGAGARGWLLQFEGGGWCNDAPSCAARAGTRRGSTRLMSKLEVFSGVLSNDPARNPDFYNWNRVKLRYCDGGSFAGDSEFRNGSSVIYMRGQRIWDAIIADLLTKGLAKAEKVLLSGCSAGGLATFFHCDNLGELLGGVATVKCMSDAGFFLDVDDISGNNSIRPFFSSLVALQGAEKNLNKDCLNSTLDPYLCFFPQYALQNIKTPYFILNSAYDVYQFHHIFVPPSSDPRGHWSRCKADPSACSTLQIATLQGLRSAMLTALKLFEGEPEVGMFINSCFAHCQSELQDTWFAPNSPTLDNETIAELVGDWYFERGAAQEIDCAYPCDSTCHNIIPSNQVGN
;
A
#
# COMPACT_ATOMS: atom_id res chain seq x y z
N MET A 1 3.73 17.88 10.31
CA MET A 1 5.07 18.51 10.21
C MET A 1 5.59 18.38 8.79
N LEU A 2 6.34 19.36 8.26
CA LEU A 2 6.95 19.28 6.93
C LEU A 2 8.36 18.71 7.05
N THR A 3 8.68 17.66 6.30
CA THR A 3 10.04 17.11 6.20
C THR A 3 10.64 17.52 4.85
N THR A 4 11.95 17.76 4.82
CA THR A 4 12.71 18.00 3.56
C THR A 4 13.29 16.67 3.07
N TRP A 5 13.47 16.53 1.74
CA TRP A 5 13.95 15.27 1.16
C TRP A 5 15.39 15.02 1.58
N GLU A 6 15.69 13.77 1.88
CA GLU A 6 17.04 13.25 1.73
C GLU A 6 17.07 12.50 0.41
N CYS A 7 17.88 12.96 -0.55
CA CYS A 7 18.26 12.10 -1.65
C CYS A 7 19.05 10.94 -1.02
N ALA A 8 18.64 9.70 -1.29
CA ALA A 8 19.48 8.56 -0.99
C ALA A 8 20.77 8.77 -1.80
N ARG A 9 21.82 9.34 -1.19
CA ARG A 9 23.11 9.57 -1.84
C ARG A 9 23.85 8.25 -1.92
N VAL A 10 23.23 7.25 -2.52
CA VAL A 10 23.95 6.08 -3.02
C VAL A 10 24.49 6.51 -4.37
N ASN A 11 25.73 7.03 -4.34
CA ASN A 11 26.71 7.17 -5.42
C ASN A 11 26.13 7.42 -6.83
N CYS A 12 26.54 8.49 -7.53
CA CYS A 12 26.11 8.84 -8.91
C CYS A 12 26.39 7.78 -10.02
N ARG A 13 26.73 6.54 -9.65
CA ARG A 13 26.74 5.32 -10.48
C ARG A 13 25.56 4.37 -10.17
N SER A 14 24.59 4.75 -9.35
CA SER A 14 23.53 3.84 -8.89
C SER A 14 22.55 3.52 -10.03
N ILE A 15 22.40 2.22 -10.24
CA ILE A 15 21.42 1.58 -11.11
C ILE A 15 19.97 1.69 -10.60
N ALA A 16 19.78 2.30 -9.43
CA ALA A 16 18.49 2.56 -8.81
C ALA A 16 18.03 3.95 -9.25
N VAL A 17 17.05 4.00 -10.16
CA VAL A 17 16.51 5.23 -10.71
C VAL A 17 15.02 5.07 -10.97
N CYS A 18 14.28 6.18 -10.91
CA CYS A 18 12.87 6.25 -11.29
C CYS A 18 12.67 5.99 -12.79
N LEU A 19 11.41 5.89 -13.22
CA LEU A 19 11.04 5.64 -14.62
C LEU A 19 11.77 6.56 -15.63
N ASP A 20 11.98 7.84 -15.28
CA ASP A 20 12.68 8.85 -16.11
C ASP A 20 14.22 8.90 -15.94
N GLY A 21 14.79 8.05 -15.10
CA GLY A 21 16.21 8.05 -14.76
C GLY A 21 16.63 9.01 -13.65
N SER A 22 15.70 9.72 -12.99
CA SER A 22 16.01 10.51 -11.80
C SER A 22 16.31 9.61 -10.58
N PRO A 23 17.12 10.08 -9.61
CA PRO A 23 17.46 9.26 -8.45
C PRO A 23 16.24 9.03 -7.56
N PRO A 24 16.17 7.88 -6.86
CA PRO A 24 15.16 7.64 -5.85
C PRO A 24 15.36 8.55 -4.65
N ALA A 25 14.32 8.69 -3.84
CA ALA A 25 14.46 9.37 -2.57
C ALA A 25 13.36 9.05 -1.58
N TYR A 26 13.54 9.58 -0.38
CA TYR A 26 12.66 9.39 0.76
C TYR A 26 12.69 10.62 1.66
N HIS A 27 11.70 10.71 2.55
CA HIS A 27 11.71 11.66 3.66
C HIS A 27 12.00 10.93 4.95
N LEU A 28 12.77 11.54 5.83
CA LEU A 28 13.06 10.98 7.15
C LEU A 28 12.81 12.03 8.22
N HIS A 29 11.98 11.67 9.19
CA HIS A 29 11.84 12.39 10.45
C HIS A 29 12.44 11.53 11.56
N ARG A 30 13.41 12.07 12.31
CA ARG A 30 14.11 11.31 13.36
C ARG A 30 13.23 11.06 14.58
N GLY A 31 13.43 9.88 15.18
CA GLY A 31 12.82 9.53 16.45
C GLY A 31 13.49 10.23 17.62
N SER A 32 12.87 10.16 18.79
CA SER A 32 13.35 10.77 20.03
C SER A 32 13.02 9.90 21.25
N GLY A 33 13.76 10.10 22.34
CA GLY A 33 13.54 9.40 23.61
C GLY A 33 13.53 7.87 23.44
N ALA A 34 12.54 7.21 24.05
CA ALA A 34 12.34 5.76 23.97
C ALA A 34 12.05 5.26 22.54
N GLY A 35 11.52 6.12 21.65
CA GLY A 35 11.25 5.78 20.26
C GLY A 35 12.45 5.89 19.32
N ALA A 36 13.62 6.33 19.78
CA ALA A 36 14.79 6.56 18.93
C ALA A 36 15.33 5.30 18.22
N ARG A 37 14.99 4.10 18.72
CA ARG A 37 15.29 2.79 18.09
C ARG A 37 14.09 2.14 17.40
N GLY A 38 12.93 2.81 17.40
CA GLY A 38 11.76 2.45 16.60
C GLY A 38 11.84 3.05 15.20
N TRP A 39 11.40 2.30 14.19
CA TRP A 39 11.38 2.71 12.80
C TRP A 39 10.04 2.38 12.13
N LEU A 40 9.42 3.38 11.52
CA LEU A 40 8.24 3.24 10.67
C LEU A 40 8.64 3.59 9.24
N LEU A 41 8.61 2.60 8.35
CA LEU A 41 8.89 2.76 6.93
C LEU A 41 7.57 2.73 6.17
N GLN A 42 7.13 3.87 5.62
CA GLN A 42 5.85 4.01 4.91
C GLN A 42 6.08 4.15 3.40
N PHE A 43 5.65 3.18 2.61
CA PHE A 43 5.63 3.30 1.15
C PHE A 43 4.53 4.26 0.69
N GLU A 44 4.91 5.15 -0.23
CA GLU A 44 3.94 5.94 -1.01
C GLU A 44 3.20 5.05 -2.03
N GLY A 45 1.89 5.21 -2.15
CA GLY A 45 1.07 4.56 -3.19
C GLY A 45 0.95 5.38 -4.47
N GLY A 46 0.13 4.91 -5.42
CA GLY A 46 -0.23 5.70 -6.61
C GLY A 46 -0.49 4.93 -7.89
N GLY A 47 -1.07 3.73 -7.82
CA GLY A 47 -1.33 2.87 -8.99
C GLY A 47 -0.07 2.43 -9.74
N TRP A 48 -0.22 1.96 -10.97
CA TRP A 48 0.87 1.31 -11.71
C TRP A 48 0.92 1.72 -13.18
N CYS A 49 1.86 1.13 -13.91
CA CYS A 49 1.86 1.05 -15.37
C CYS A 49 2.21 -0.38 -15.79
N ASN A 50 1.60 -0.90 -16.86
CA ASN A 50 1.70 -2.30 -17.27
C ASN A 50 2.11 -2.48 -18.74
N ASP A 51 2.29 -1.39 -19.48
CA ASP A 51 2.80 -1.39 -20.86
C ASP A 51 3.79 -0.23 -21.08
N ALA A 52 4.58 -0.30 -22.16
CA ALA A 52 5.57 0.73 -22.43
C ALA A 52 4.97 2.14 -22.61
N PRO A 53 3.84 2.35 -23.32
CA PRO A 53 3.21 3.66 -23.41
C PRO A 53 2.75 4.24 -22.06
N SER A 54 2.09 3.45 -21.22
CA SER A 54 1.62 3.89 -19.89
C SER A 54 2.79 4.20 -18.96
N CYS A 55 3.86 3.40 -18.99
CA CYS A 55 5.06 3.68 -18.21
C CYS A 55 5.82 4.91 -18.70
N ALA A 56 5.87 5.15 -20.02
CA ALA A 56 6.44 6.36 -20.59
C ALA A 56 5.64 7.61 -20.23
N ALA A 57 4.30 7.55 -20.30
CA ALA A 57 3.43 8.64 -19.86
C ALA A 57 3.63 8.92 -18.36
N ARG A 58 3.70 7.87 -17.54
CA ARG A 58 3.93 7.97 -16.10
C ARG A 58 5.29 8.58 -15.75
N ALA A 59 6.34 8.29 -16.52
CA ALA A 59 7.67 8.89 -16.37
C ALA A 59 7.63 10.43 -16.44
N GLY A 60 6.69 11.01 -17.19
CA GLY A 60 6.44 12.44 -17.29
C GLY A 60 5.68 13.06 -16.11
N THR A 61 5.47 12.33 -15.02
CA THR A 61 4.68 12.80 -13.85
C THR A 61 5.47 12.68 -12.54
N ARG A 62 4.93 13.26 -11.46
CA ARG A 62 5.43 13.05 -10.09
C ARG A 62 5.47 11.57 -9.65
N ARG A 63 4.83 10.66 -10.38
CA ARG A 63 4.79 9.21 -10.09
C ARG A 63 5.82 8.40 -10.87
N GLY A 64 6.63 9.06 -11.70
CA GLY A 64 7.71 8.44 -12.46
C GLY A 64 9.02 9.24 -12.45
N SER A 65 9.04 10.41 -11.82
CA SER A 65 10.23 11.27 -11.72
C SER A 65 10.28 12.02 -10.39
N THR A 66 11.39 11.91 -9.67
CA THR A 66 11.65 12.75 -8.48
C THR A 66 11.88 14.22 -8.83
N ARG A 67 12.18 14.53 -10.10
CA ARG A 67 12.30 15.93 -10.57
C ARG A 67 10.97 16.67 -10.55
N LEU A 68 9.86 15.92 -10.59
CA LEU A 68 8.49 16.43 -10.62
C LEU A 68 7.78 16.26 -9.27
N MET A 69 8.47 15.76 -8.24
CA MET A 69 7.91 15.58 -6.90
C MET A 69 8.08 16.85 -6.05
N SER A 70 7.08 17.12 -5.20
CA SER A 70 7.17 18.19 -4.19
C SER A 70 8.33 17.93 -3.26
N LYS A 71 9.18 18.96 -3.00
CA LYS A 71 10.28 18.92 -2.01
C LYS A 71 9.83 18.85 -0.55
N LEU A 72 8.54 18.90 -0.29
CA LEU A 72 8.00 18.81 1.06
C LEU A 72 6.97 17.69 1.10
N GLU A 73 7.03 16.92 2.18
CA GLU A 73 6.02 15.91 2.50
C GLU A 73 5.42 16.20 3.87
N VAL A 74 4.10 16.11 3.96
CA VAL A 74 3.37 16.25 5.21
C VAL A 74 3.29 14.88 5.87
N PHE A 75 3.81 14.79 7.08
CA PHE A 75 3.64 13.60 7.92
C PHE A 75 2.38 13.77 8.78
N SER A 76 1.39 12.92 8.54
CA SER A 76 0.06 12.88 9.18
C SER A 76 -0.36 11.43 9.48
N GLY A 77 -1.44 11.24 10.25
CA GLY A 77 -1.91 9.92 10.65
C GLY A 77 -0.80 9.13 11.35
N VAL A 78 -0.54 7.92 10.88
CA VAL A 78 0.52 7.01 11.36
C VAL A 78 1.93 7.60 11.30
N LEU A 79 2.16 8.64 10.48
CA LEU A 79 3.44 9.36 10.41
C LEU A 79 3.50 10.60 11.32
N SER A 80 2.39 11.02 11.93
CA SER A 80 2.34 12.21 12.79
C SER A 80 3.32 12.12 13.96
N ASN A 81 3.91 13.25 14.37
CA ASN A 81 4.80 13.38 15.53
C ASN A 81 4.15 13.94 16.78
N ASP A 82 2.85 14.15 16.70
CA ASP A 82 2.03 14.55 17.83
C ASP A 82 1.50 13.30 18.55
N PRO A 83 1.84 13.07 19.83
CA PRO A 83 1.36 11.91 20.58
C PRO A 83 -0.16 11.89 20.72
N ALA A 84 -0.84 13.05 20.65
CA ALA A 84 -2.31 13.10 20.65
C ALA A 84 -2.93 12.61 19.33
N ARG A 85 -2.12 12.41 18.28
CA ARG A 85 -2.55 12.02 16.93
C ARG A 85 -1.99 10.67 16.49
N ASN A 86 -0.94 10.19 17.13
CA ASN A 86 -0.23 8.95 16.80
C ASN A 86 0.47 8.39 18.06
N PRO A 87 -0.30 7.95 19.05
CA PRO A 87 0.21 7.72 20.42
C PRO A 87 1.36 6.72 20.49
N ASP A 88 1.37 5.73 19.61
CA ASP A 88 2.32 4.62 19.64
C ASP A 88 3.60 4.86 18.82
N PHE A 89 3.50 5.57 17.70
CA PHE A 89 4.61 5.74 16.75
C PHE A 89 5.12 7.20 16.65
N TYR A 90 4.56 8.15 17.42
CA TYR A 90 4.89 9.59 17.29
C TYR A 90 6.36 9.94 17.52
N ASN A 91 7.10 9.15 18.29
CA ASN A 91 8.51 9.39 18.61
C ASN A 91 9.46 8.42 17.91
N TRP A 92 8.97 7.64 16.93
CA TRP A 92 9.80 6.76 16.11
C TRP A 92 10.53 7.53 15.00
N ASN A 93 11.60 6.92 14.47
CA ASN A 93 12.11 7.31 13.16
C ASN A 93 11.03 6.98 12.12
N ARG A 94 10.61 7.96 11.34
CA ARG A 94 9.55 7.77 10.35
C ARG A 94 10.07 8.12 8.99
N VAL A 95 9.82 7.24 8.04
CA VAL A 95 10.33 7.34 6.68
C VAL A 95 9.17 7.26 5.71
N LYS A 96 9.10 8.21 4.76
CA LYS A 96 8.22 8.11 3.60
C LYS A 96 9.04 7.72 2.38
N LEU A 97 8.88 6.50 1.89
CA LEU A 97 9.56 6.01 0.69
C LEU A 97 8.78 6.49 -0.55
N ARG A 98 9.44 7.25 -1.42
CA ARG A 98 8.77 7.97 -2.50
C ARG A 98 8.63 7.11 -3.74
N TYR A 99 7.43 7.09 -4.30
CA TYR A 99 7.04 6.11 -5.31
C TYR A 99 7.21 6.65 -6.73
N CYS A 100 8.14 6.06 -7.48
CA CYS A 100 8.50 6.52 -8.83
C CYS A 100 8.81 5.40 -9.84
N ASP A 101 8.58 4.13 -9.50
CA ASP A 101 8.88 2.98 -10.37
C ASP A 101 7.65 2.44 -11.11
N GLY A 102 6.44 2.67 -10.59
CA GLY A 102 5.21 2.21 -11.24
C GLY A 102 4.93 0.70 -11.09
N GLY A 103 5.66 -0.03 -10.26
CA GLY A 103 5.54 -1.48 -10.05
C GLY A 103 5.58 -1.91 -8.60
N SER A 104 5.09 -1.08 -7.66
CA SER A 104 5.09 -1.40 -6.22
C SER A 104 6.46 -1.80 -5.68
N PHE A 105 7.52 -1.12 -6.11
CA PHE A 105 8.89 -1.41 -5.70
C PHE A 105 9.36 -2.85 -6.03
N ALA A 106 8.71 -3.56 -6.95
CA ALA A 106 9.04 -4.96 -7.28
C ALA A 106 9.78 -5.12 -8.62
N GLY A 107 9.65 -4.16 -9.55
CA GLY A 107 10.25 -4.26 -10.87
C GLY A 107 11.79 -4.20 -10.87
N ASP A 108 12.43 -4.93 -11.79
CA ASP A 108 13.83 -4.72 -12.14
C ASP A 108 14.12 -5.05 -13.61
N SER A 109 13.73 -4.12 -14.47
CA SER A 109 13.95 -4.17 -15.92
C SER A 109 14.12 -2.75 -16.49
N GLU A 110 14.33 -2.68 -17.80
CA GLU A 110 14.27 -1.44 -18.56
C GLU A 110 13.69 -1.72 -19.94
N PHE A 111 12.97 -0.74 -20.48
CA PHE A 111 12.47 -0.77 -21.84
C PHE A 111 13.22 0.27 -22.67
N ARG A 112 13.74 -0.15 -23.84
CA ARG A 112 14.50 0.72 -24.75
C ARG A 112 13.76 0.85 -26.07
N ASN A 113 13.53 2.09 -26.50
CA ASN A 113 13.03 2.41 -27.83
C ASN A 113 13.89 3.52 -28.44
N GLY A 114 14.82 3.14 -29.32
CA GLY A 114 15.85 4.05 -29.83
C GLY A 114 16.73 4.59 -28.71
N SER A 115 16.80 5.92 -28.58
CA SER A 115 17.54 6.61 -27.51
C SER A 115 16.76 6.73 -26.20
N SER A 116 15.45 6.47 -26.21
CA SER A 116 14.60 6.60 -25.03
C SER A 116 14.65 5.33 -24.19
N VAL A 117 14.86 5.49 -22.88
CA VAL A 117 14.90 4.39 -21.91
C VAL A 117 13.90 4.68 -20.80
N ILE A 118 13.07 3.70 -20.48
CA ILE A 118 12.19 3.72 -19.31
C ILE A 118 12.73 2.69 -18.30
N TYR A 119 12.99 3.14 -17.08
CA TYR A 119 13.63 2.34 -16.04
C TYR A 119 12.60 1.83 -15.01
N MET A 120 12.27 0.55 -15.06
CA MET A 120 11.35 -0.08 -14.10
C MET A 120 12.18 -0.75 -13.00
N ARG A 121 12.73 0.06 -12.10
CA ARG A 121 13.77 -0.34 -11.13
C ARG A 121 13.28 -0.35 -9.68
N GLY A 122 12.01 -0.66 -9.44
CA GLY A 122 11.39 -0.70 -8.12
C GLY A 122 12.22 -1.44 -7.06
N GLN A 123 12.69 -2.65 -7.36
CA GLN A 123 13.52 -3.44 -6.44
C GLN A 123 14.83 -2.71 -6.11
N ARG A 124 15.51 -2.16 -7.12
CA ARG A 124 16.79 -1.45 -6.91
C ARG A 124 16.60 -0.18 -6.09
N ILE A 125 15.47 0.50 -6.28
CA ILE A 125 15.10 1.68 -5.49
C ILE A 125 14.92 1.29 -4.02
N TRP A 126 14.17 0.22 -3.75
CA TRP A 126 14.04 -0.33 -2.40
C TRP A 126 15.41 -0.64 -1.78
N ASP A 127 16.23 -1.44 -2.47
CA ASP A 127 17.55 -1.85 -1.99
C ASP A 127 18.44 -0.64 -1.66
N ALA A 128 18.45 0.37 -2.55
CA ALA A 128 19.25 1.57 -2.37
C ALA A 128 18.78 2.43 -1.18
N ILE A 129 17.47 2.57 -0.99
CA ILE A 129 16.90 3.31 0.14
C ILE A 129 17.23 2.58 1.45
N ILE A 130 17.00 1.27 1.52
CA ILE A 130 17.27 0.50 2.73
C ILE A 130 18.76 0.48 3.07
N ALA A 131 19.65 0.30 2.09
CA ALA A 131 21.08 0.38 2.31
C ALA A 131 21.51 1.73 2.92
N ASP A 132 20.97 2.84 2.43
CA ASP A 132 21.24 4.16 2.98
C ASP A 132 20.67 4.33 4.41
N LEU A 133 19.45 3.86 4.66
CA LEU A 133 18.80 3.91 5.98
C LEU A 133 19.54 3.07 7.03
N LEU A 134 20.09 1.91 6.65
CA LEU A 134 20.93 1.07 7.52
C LEU A 134 22.10 1.87 8.08
N THR A 135 22.82 2.62 7.23
CA THR A 135 23.94 3.49 7.67
C THR A 135 23.47 4.63 8.57
N LYS A 136 22.21 5.06 8.42
CA LYS A 136 21.57 6.12 9.18
C LYS A 136 20.95 5.64 10.49
N GLY A 137 21.12 4.37 10.86
CA GLY A 137 20.72 3.82 12.16
C GLY A 137 19.65 2.74 12.11
N LEU A 138 19.06 2.43 10.96
CA LEU A 138 18.10 1.33 10.82
C LEU A 138 18.75 -0.01 11.20
N ALA A 139 20.06 -0.17 10.98
CA ALA A 139 20.83 -1.35 11.39
C ALA A 139 20.88 -1.57 12.92
N LYS A 140 20.47 -0.58 13.72
CA LYS A 140 20.38 -0.63 15.19
C LYS A 140 18.94 -0.53 15.69
N ALA A 141 17.96 -0.74 14.81
CA ALA A 141 16.56 -0.75 15.19
C ALA A 141 16.27 -1.88 16.18
N GLU A 142 15.38 -1.63 17.12
CA GLU A 142 14.80 -2.66 17.99
C GLU A 142 13.40 -3.03 17.53
N LYS A 143 12.68 -2.08 16.94
CA LYS A 143 11.29 -2.22 16.49
C LYS A 143 11.15 -1.58 15.12
N VAL A 144 10.56 -2.31 14.18
CA VAL A 144 10.29 -1.85 12.83
C VAL A 144 8.85 -2.16 12.45
N LEU A 145 8.15 -1.17 11.91
CA LEU A 145 6.89 -1.32 11.21
C LEU A 145 7.12 -0.96 9.74
N LEU A 146 6.99 -1.94 8.85
CA LEU A 146 6.97 -1.70 7.40
C LEU A 146 5.52 -1.56 6.95
N SER A 147 5.17 -0.39 6.44
CA SER A 147 3.80 -0.02 6.09
C SER A 147 3.75 0.66 4.74
N GLY A 148 2.56 0.85 4.20
CA GLY A 148 2.34 1.59 2.97
C GLY A 148 0.87 1.65 2.62
N CYS A 149 0.50 2.59 1.75
CA CYS A 149 -0.84 2.64 1.20
C CYS A 149 -0.92 2.22 -0.27
N SER A 150 -1.99 1.52 -0.69
CA SER A 150 -2.36 1.31 -2.10
C SER A 150 -1.27 0.49 -2.80
N ALA A 151 -0.73 0.95 -3.92
CA ALA A 151 0.47 0.34 -4.51
C ALA A 151 1.65 0.22 -3.51
N GLY A 152 1.76 1.12 -2.54
CA GLY A 152 2.75 1.02 -1.46
C GLY A 152 2.37 0.01 -0.38
N GLY A 153 1.07 -0.16 -0.09
CA GLY A 153 0.58 -1.23 0.78
C GLY A 153 0.75 -2.60 0.12
N LEU A 154 0.60 -2.66 -1.21
CA LEU A 154 0.92 -3.85 -1.97
C LEU A 154 2.43 -4.18 -1.91
N ALA A 155 3.29 -3.15 -1.92
CA ALA A 155 4.73 -3.35 -1.84
C ALA A 155 5.18 -4.04 -0.55
N THR A 156 4.43 -3.91 0.55
CA THR A 156 4.80 -4.57 1.81
C THR A 156 4.72 -6.09 1.70
N PHE A 157 3.83 -6.65 0.86
CA PHE A 157 3.76 -8.10 0.63
C PHE A 157 5.03 -8.66 -0.04
N PHE A 158 5.78 -7.83 -0.77
CA PHE A 158 6.99 -8.25 -1.49
C PHE A 158 8.27 -8.07 -0.65
N HIS A 159 8.26 -7.10 0.26
CA HIS A 159 9.47 -6.66 0.97
C HIS A 159 9.50 -7.02 2.45
N CYS A 160 8.38 -7.46 3.03
CA CYS A 160 8.25 -7.70 4.46
C CYS A 160 9.27 -8.71 5.00
N ASP A 161 9.26 -9.95 4.49
CA ASP A 161 10.16 -11.01 4.97
C ASP A 161 11.63 -10.66 4.71
N ASN A 162 11.93 -10.09 3.53
CA ASN A 162 13.30 -9.67 3.18
C ASN A 162 13.84 -8.62 4.16
N LEU A 163 13.00 -7.69 4.64
CA LEU A 163 13.41 -6.72 5.66
C LEU A 163 13.68 -7.38 7.01
N GLY A 164 12.83 -8.34 7.40
CA GLY A 164 13.03 -9.16 8.60
C GLY A 164 14.35 -9.92 8.59
N GLU A 165 14.65 -10.60 7.48
CA GLU A 165 15.90 -11.32 7.27
C GLU A 165 17.12 -10.38 7.32
N LEU A 166 17.03 -9.21 6.68
CA LEU A 166 18.12 -8.23 6.62
C LEU A 166 18.48 -7.66 7.99
N LEU A 167 17.52 -7.53 8.91
CA LEU A 167 17.73 -7.06 10.28
C LEU A 167 18.10 -8.19 11.25
N GLY A 168 18.25 -9.42 10.76
CA GLY A 168 18.91 -10.52 11.45
C GLY A 168 18.21 -11.00 12.73
N GLY A 169 16.89 -10.82 12.83
CA GLY A 169 16.07 -11.31 13.96
C GLY A 169 16.29 -10.60 15.30
N VAL A 170 17.19 -9.61 15.38
CA VAL A 170 17.43 -8.81 16.61
C VAL A 170 16.35 -7.74 16.78
N ALA A 171 15.83 -7.22 15.67
CA ALA A 171 14.71 -6.28 15.67
C ALA A 171 13.39 -7.02 15.55
N THR A 172 12.37 -6.58 16.28
CA THR A 172 10.98 -6.96 16.02
C THR A 172 10.52 -6.26 14.75
N VAL A 173 10.34 -7.01 13.66
CA VAL A 173 9.80 -6.51 12.40
C VAL A 173 8.36 -7.00 12.29
N LYS A 174 7.42 -6.08 12.08
CA LYS A 174 6.04 -6.39 11.70
C LYS A 174 5.66 -5.53 10.50
N CYS A 175 4.70 -5.98 9.69
CA CYS A 175 4.31 -5.28 8.48
C CYS A 175 2.82 -4.97 8.45
N MET A 176 2.44 -3.86 7.82
CA MET A 176 1.05 -3.48 7.60
C MET A 176 0.82 -3.15 6.14
N SER A 177 -0.32 -3.55 5.60
CA SER A 177 -0.81 -3.09 4.30
C SER A 177 -2.08 -2.27 4.52
N ASP A 178 -2.04 -0.98 4.17
CA ASP A 178 -3.22 -0.11 4.11
C ASP A 178 -3.74 -0.04 2.67
N ALA A 179 -4.98 -0.47 2.43
CA ALA A 179 -5.62 -0.47 1.11
C ALA A 179 -4.77 -1.16 0.02
N GLY A 180 -3.91 -2.09 0.42
CA GLY A 180 -2.98 -2.82 -0.45
C GLY A 180 -3.48 -4.22 -0.81
N PHE A 181 -4.52 -4.73 -0.14
CA PHE A 181 -5.13 -6.04 -0.40
C PHE A 181 -6.05 -6.00 -1.64
N PHE A 182 -5.47 -5.87 -2.83
CA PHE A 182 -6.22 -5.91 -4.10
C PHE A 182 -6.69 -7.33 -4.42
N LEU A 183 -7.95 -7.45 -4.84
CA LEU A 183 -8.59 -8.74 -5.11
C LEU A 183 -8.49 -9.12 -6.58
N ASP A 184 -8.26 -10.40 -6.81
CA ASP A 184 -8.40 -11.03 -8.12
C ASP A 184 -9.87 -11.40 -8.36
N VAL A 185 -10.64 -10.46 -8.92
CA VAL A 185 -12.08 -10.60 -9.13
C VAL A 185 -12.47 -10.15 -10.54
N ASP A 186 -13.57 -10.72 -11.03
CA ASP A 186 -14.22 -10.27 -12.26
C ASP A 186 -14.97 -8.94 -12.02
N ASP A 187 -15.02 -8.11 -13.05
CA ASP A 187 -15.84 -6.90 -13.05
C ASP A 187 -17.34 -7.21 -13.17
N ILE A 188 -18.19 -6.19 -13.07
CA ILE A 188 -19.66 -6.34 -13.19
C ILE A 188 -20.16 -6.84 -14.56
N SER A 189 -19.28 -6.96 -15.56
CA SER A 189 -19.58 -7.58 -16.85
C SER A 189 -19.12 -9.04 -16.94
N GLY A 190 -18.50 -9.58 -15.88
CA GLY A 190 -17.95 -10.93 -15.82
C GLY A 190 -16.55 -11.06 -16.43
N ASN A 191 -15.86 -9.94 -16.66
CA ASN A 191 -14.50 -9.95 -17.23
C ASN A 191 -13.45 -9.66 -16.15
N ASN A 192 -12.36 -10.45 -16.15
CA ASN A 192 -11.24 -10.19 -15.26
C ASN A 192 -10.21 -9.26 -15.93
N SER A 193 -10.34 -7.95 -15.71
CA SER A 193 -9.42 -6.96 -16.27
C SER A 193 -8.11 -6.82 -15.48
N ILE A 194 -8.11 -7.17 -14.18
CA ILE A 194 -6.94 -7.00 -13.31
C ILE A 194 -5.87 -8.08 -13.53
N ARG A 195 -6.26 -9.33 -13.84
CA ARG A 195 -5.32 -10.41 -14.20
C ARG A 195 -4.41 -10.05 -15.37
N PRO A 196 -4.91 -9.71 -16.57
CA PRO A 196 -4.04 -9.34 -17.69
C PRO A 196 -3.24 -8.07 -17.39
N PHE A 197 -3.77 -7.15 -16.58
CA PHE A 197 -3.04 -5.97 -16.15
C PHE A 197 -1.81 -6.32 -15.29
N PHE A 198 -1.98 -7.10 -14.21
CA PHE A 198 -0.87 -7.53 -13.36
C PHE A 198 0.06 -8.53 -14.07
N SER A 199 -0.46 -9.43 -14.90
CA SER A 199 0.36 -10.30 -15.75
C SER A 199 1.30 -9.49 -16.65
N SER A 200 0.76 -8.48 -17.34
CA SER A 200 1.56 -7.60 -18.21
C SER A 200 2.56 -6.76 -17.41
N LEU A 201 2.17 -6.26 -16.23
CA LEU A 201 3.06 -5.51 -15.34
C LEU A 201 4.24 -6.37 -14.88
N VAL A 202 3.96 -7.57 -14.35
CA VAL A 202 4.99 -8.48 -13.83
C VAL A 202 5.98 -8.86 -14.93
N ALA A 203 5.47 -9.16 -16.13
CA ALA A 203 6.29 -9.51 -17.28
C ALA A 203 7.13 -8.31 -17.78
N LEU A 204 6.49 -7.16 -18.03
CA LEU A 204 7.18 -5.97 -18.55
C LEU A 204 8.25 -5.47 -17.58
N GLN A 205 7.89 -5.39 -16.30
CA GLN A 205 8.78 -4.82 -15.28
C GLN A 205 9.80 -5.82 -14.77
N GLY A 206 9.69 -7.12 -15.11
CA GLY A 206 10.58 -8.17 -14.61
C GLY A 206 10.46 -8.34 -13.10
N ALA A 207 9.24 -8.23 -12.57
CA ALA A 207 8.98 -8.24 -11.13
C ALA A 207 9.01 -9.66 -10.52
N GLU A 208 8.77 -10.70 -11.34
CA GLU A 208 8.62 -12.09 -10.90
C GLU A 208 9.73 -12.55 -9.96
N LYS A 209 11.00 -12.29 -10.32
CA LYS A 209 12.18 -12.69 -9.54
C LYS A 209 12.27 -12.08 -8.14
N ASN A 210 11.47 -11.06 -7.87
CA ASN A 210 11.43 -10.30 -6.63
C ASN A 210 10.15 -10.58 -5.81
N LEU A 211 9.26 -11.45 -6.29
CA LEU A 211 8.07 -11.87 -5.54
C LEU A 211 8.43 -12.98 -4.54
N ASN A 212 7.50 -13.27 -3.63
CA ASN A 212 7.68 -14.28 -2.59
C ASN A 212 7.94 -15.67 -3.22
N LYS A 213 9.10 -16.27 -2.91
CA LYS A 213 9.54 -17.54 -3.52
C LYS A 213 8.64 -18.72 -3.17
N ASP A 214 8.12 -18.76 -1.95
CA ASP A 214 7.23 -19.83 -1.51
C ASP A 214 5.89 -19.74 -2.27
N CYS A 215 5.41 -18.51 -2.52
CA CYS A 215 4.28 -18.29 -3.43
C CYS A 215 4.60 -18.74 -4.87
N LEU A 216 5.73 -18.34 -5.43
CA LEU A 216 6.10 -18.68 -6.81
C LEU A 216 6.18 -20.19 -7.02
N ASN A 217 6.63 -20.94 -6.01
CA ASN A 217 6.67 -22.40 -6.04
C ASN A 217 5.28 -23.06 -5.91
N SER A 218 4.25 -22.32 -5.49
CA SER A 218 2.89 -22.83 -5.28
C SER A 218 1.97 -22.71 -6.50
N THR A 219 2.42 -22.04 -7.57
CA THR A 219 1.60 -21.74 -8.76
C THR A 219 2.38 -21.93 -10.07
N LEU A 220 1.67 -22.29 -11.14
CA LEU A 220 2.21 -22.29 -12.52
C LEU A 220 2.12 -20.92 -13.20
N ASP A 221 1.38 -19.99 -12.60
CA ASP A 221 1.17 -18.62 -13.07
C ASP A 221 1.84 -17.64 -12.11
N PRO A 222 3.13 -17.30 -12.31
CA PRO A 222 3.93 -16.54 -11.33
C PRO A 222 3.37 -15.15 -11.00
N TYR A 223 2.67 -14.52 -11.97
CA TYR A 223 2.07 -13.20 -11.77
C TYR A 223 0.97 -13.20 -10.69
N LEU A 224 0.38 -14.35 -10.36
CA LEU A 224 -0.58 -14.46 -9.26
C LEU A 224 0.07 -14.05 -7.93
N CYS A 225 1.37 -14.27 -7.75
CA CYS A 225 2.09 -13.84 -6.54
C CYS A 225 2.24 -12.32 -6.40
N PHE A 226 1.80 -11.55 -7.41
CA PHE A 226 1.64 -10.10 -7.29
C PHE A 226 0.33 -9.72 -6.59
N PHE A 227 -0.66 -10.61 -6.52
CA PHE A 227 -1.88 -10.37 -5.74
C PHE A 227 -1.70 -10.82 -4.27
N PRO A 228 -2.09 -9.97 -3.31
CA PRO A 228 -2.09 -10.30 -1.88
C PRO A 228 -2.84 -11.58 -1.52
N GLN A 229 -3.94 -11.86 -2.23
CA GLN A 229 -4.77 -13.04 -2.04
C GLN A 229 -3.98 -14.36 -2.16
N TYR A 230 -2.90 -14.40 -2.96
CA TYR A 230 -2.06 -15.57 -3.13
C TYR A 230 -0.74 -15.47 -2.35
N ALA A 231 -0.23 -14.24 -2.17
CA ALA A 231 1.04 -13.99 -1.50
C ALA A 231 0.97 -14.10 0.03
N LEU A 232 -0.12 -13.65 0.67
CA LEU A 232 -0.19 -13.49 2.13
C LEU A 232 0.08 -14.79 2.91
N GLN A 233 -0.42 -15.94 2.44
CA GLN A 233 -0.19 -17.24 3.10
C GLN A 233 1.28 -17.67 3.16
N ASN A 234 2.13 -17.03 2.36
CA ASN A 234 3.55 -17.34 2.24
C ASN A 234 4.44 -16.32 2.98
N ILE A 235 3.84 -15.32 3.64
CA ILE A 235 4.56 -14.33 4.43
C ILE A 235 4.75 -14.88 5.85
N LYS A 236 5.99 -14.85 6.34
CA LYS A 236 6.37 -15.40 7.65
C LYS A 236 6.38 -14.35 8.75
N THR A 237 6.64 -13.10 8.38
CA THR A 237 6.68 -11.98 9.31
C THR A 237 5.25 -11.59 9.71
N PRO A 238 4.98 -11.27 11.00
CA PRO A 238 3.65 -10.84 11.44
C PRO A 238 3.10 -9.70 10.60
N TYR A 239 1.84 -9.82 10.20
CA TYR A 239 1.25 -8.98 9.16
C TYR A 239 -0.12 -8.41 9.55
N PHE A 240 -0.34 -7.13 9.28
CA PHE A 240 -1.60 -6.44 9.53
C PHE A 240 -2.28 -6.01 8.23
N ILE A 241 -3.56 -6.34 8.08
CA ILE A 241 -4.39 -5.93 6.94
C ILE A 241 -5.32 -4.80 7.37
N LEU A 242 -4.99 -3.59 6.96
CA LEU A 242 -5.90 -2.45 7.06
C LEU A 242 -6.55 -2.24 5.70
N ASN A 243 -7.82 -2.59 5.54
CA ASN A 243 -8.49 -2.49 4.26
C ASN A 243 -9.95 -2.12 4.44
N SER A 244 -10.48 -1.26 3.57
CA SER A 244 -11.93 -1.15 3.43
C SER A 244 -12.46 -2.35 2.64
N ALA A 245 -13.58 -2.93 3.09
CA ALA A 245 -14.32 -3.96 2.34
C ALA A 245 -14.92 -3.43 1.02
N TYR A 246 -15.04 -2.11 0.90
CA TYR A 246 -15.52 -1.37 -0.28
C TYR A 246 -14.45 -0.41 -0.77
N ASP A 247 -13.19 -0.87 -0.82
CA ASP A 247 -12.06 -0.05 -1.23
C ASP A 247 -12.37 0.70 -2.52
N VAL A 248 -12.24 2.03 -2.47
CA VAL A 248 -12.74 2.88 -3.56
C VAL A 248 -11.92 2.70 -4.84
N TYR A 249 -10.63 2.36 -4.74
CA TYR A 249 -9.83 2.08 -5.92
C TYR A 249 -10.25 0.75 -6.56
N GLN A 250 -10.37 -0.32 -5.76
CA GLN A 250 -10.87 -1.62 -6.21
C GLN A 250 -12.26 -1.47 -6.85
N PHE A 251 -13.17 -0.74 -6.22
CA PHE A 251 -14.50 -0.47 -6.73
C PHE A 251 -14.44 0.31 -8.07
N HIS A 252 -13.76 1.45 -8.12
CA HIS A 252 -13.83 2.35 -9.27
C HIS A 252 -13.04 1.88 -10.49
N HIS A 253 -11.94 1.14 -10.27
CA HIS A 253 -10.97 0.83 -11.32
C HIS A 253 -10.88 -0.67 -11.66
N ILE A 254 -11.36 -1.57 -10.80
CA ILE A 254 -11.25 -3.02 -11.02
C ILE A 254 -12.62 -3.68 -11.11
N PHE A 255 -13.50 -3.43 -10.14
CA PHE A 255 -14.80 -4.09 -10.07
C PHE A 255 -15.85 -3.43 -10.97
N VAL A 256 -15.82 -2.09 -11.06
CA VAL A 256 -16.67 -1.31 -11.96
C VAL A 256 -15.81 -0.33 -12.77
N PRO A 257 -14.88 -0.78 -13.63
CA PRO A 257 -14.11 0.13 -14.48
C PRO A 257 -15.03 0.84 -15.51
N PRO A 258 -14.58 1.97 -16.11
CA PRO A 258 -15.33 2.62 -17.18
C PRO A 258 -15.71 1.70 -18.36
N SER A 259 -14.88 0.69 -18.63
CA SER A 259 -15.13 -0.31 -19.68
C SER A 259 -16.33 -1.21 -19.41
N SER A 260 -16.66 -1.48 -18.13
CA SER A 260 -17.79 -2.33 -17.74
C SER A 260 -19.08 -1.54 -17.49
N ASP A 261 -19.00 -0.21 -17.43
CA ASP A 261 -20.15 0.71 -17.27
C ASP A 261 -20.17 1.82 -18.32
N PRO A 262 -20.27 1.49 -19.63
CA PRO A 262 -20.20 2.48 -20.72
C PRO A 262 -21.38 3.47 -20.72
N ARG A 263 -22.47 3.14 -20.02
CA ARG A 263 -23.67 4.00 -19.90
C ARG A 263 -23.66 4.84 -18.62
N GLY A 264 -22.67 4.69 -17.75
CA GLY A 264 -22.52 5.48 -16.53
C GLY A 264 -23.61 5.22 -15.48
N HIS A 265 -24.16 4.01 -15.42
CA HIS A 265 -25.18 3.63 -14.43
C HIS A 265 -24.65 3.68 -12.99
N TRP A 266 -23.33 3.52 -12.82
CA TRP A 266 -22.65 3.56 -11.52
C TRP A 266 -22.08 4.92 -11.17
N SER A 267 -22.11 5.90 -12.08
CA SER A 267 -21.50 7.22 -11.85
C SER A 267 -22.01 7.93 -10.60
N ARG A 268 -23.32 7.83 -10.30
CA ARG A 268 -23.89 8.43 -9.08
C ARG A 268 -23.44 7.69 -7.82
N CYS A 269 -23.47 6.36 -7.84
CA CYS A 269 -23.02 5.50 -6.74
C CYS A 269 -21.53 5.68 -6.43
N LYS A 270 -20.69 5.81 -7.46
CA LYS A 270 -19.25 6.11 -7.30
C LYS A 270 -18.96 7.49 -6.73
N ALA A 271 -19.79 8.48 -7.06
CA ALA A 271 -19.65 9.84 -6.56
C ALA A 271 -20.19 9.99 -5.12
N ASP A 272 -21.20 9.20 -4.78
CA ASP A 272 -21.87 9.22 -3.48
C ASP A 272 -22.44 7.83 -3.17
N PRO A 273 -21.86 7.08 -2.22
CA PRO A 273 -22.36 5.76 -1.83
C PRO A 273 -23.83 5.75 -1.37
N SER A 274 -24.33 6.87 -0.84
CA SER A 274 -25.74 6.98 -0.44
C SER A 274 -26.70 7.03 -1.63
N ALA A 275 -26.18 7.35 -2.83
CA ALA A 275 -26.92 7.36 -4.08
C ALA A 275 -26.93 5.99 -4.80
N CYS A 276 -26.27 4.97 -4.25
CA CYS A 276 -26.33 3.61 -4.78
C CYS A 276 -27.74 3.03 -4.62
N SER A 277 -28.26 2.42 -5.68
CA SER A 277 -29.49 1.63 -5.60
C SER A 277 -29.29 0.36 -4.77
N THR A 278 -30.38 -0.24 -4.29
CA THR A 278 -30.35 -1.53 -3.58
C THR A 278 -29.61 -2.61 -4.37
N LEU A 279 -29.77 -2.64 -5.69
CA LEU A 279 -29.06 -3.59 -6.55
C LEU A 279 -27.56 -3.31 -6.59
N GLN A 280 -27.14 -2.05 -6.70
CA GLN A 280 -25.72 -1.68 -6.68
C GLN A 280 -25.07 -2.03 -5.34
N ILE A 281 -25.76 -1.76 -4.23
CA ILE A 281 -25.29 -2.18 -2.90
C ILE A 281 -25.18 -3.71 -2.83
N ALA A 282 -26.19 -4.46 -3.28
CA ALA A 282 -26.13 -5.93 -3.29
C ALA A 282 -24.96 -6.46 -4.14
N THR A 283 -24.66 -5.83 -5.27
CA THR A 283 -23.48 -6.15 -6.09
C THR A 283 -22.18 -5.83 -5.36
N LEU A 284 -22.09 -4.69 -4.65
CA LEU A 284 -20.93 -4.34 -3.82
C LEU A 284 -20.75 -5.25 -2.61
N GLN A 285 -21.82 -5.84 -2.08
CA GLN A 285 -21.71 -6.89 -1.06
C GLN A 285 -20.95 -8.11 -1.59
N GLY A 286 -21.05 -8.41 -2.89
CA GLY A 286 -20.24 -9.43 -3.53
C GLY A 286 -18.73 -9.16 -3.42
N LEU A 287 -18.31 -7.89 -3.54
CA LEU A 287 -16.92 -7.48 -3.37
C LEU A 287 -16.44 -7.70 -1.92
N ARG A 288 -17.25 -7.30 -0.93
CA ARG A 288 -16.99 -7.59 0.49
C ARG A 288 -16.88 -9.10 0.73
N SER A 289 -17.82 -9.88 0.23
CA SER A 289 -17.79 -11.35 0.38
C SER A 289 -16.53 -11.97 -0.23
N ALA A 290 -16.05 -11.47 -1.37
CA ALA A 290 -14.81 -11.92 -1.98
C ALA A 290 -13.60 -11.62 -1.08
N MET A 291 -13.52 -10.41 -0.49
CA MET A 291 -12.46 -10.05 0.47
C MET A 291 -12.46 -10.98 1.69
N LEU A 292 -13.62 -11.17 2.32
CA LEU A 292 -13.72 -12.02 3.51
C LEU A 292 -13.41 -13.48 3.19
N THR A 293 -13.78 -13.96 2.00
CA THR A 293 -13.43 -15.31 1.55
C THR A 293 -11.90 -15.45 1.40
N ALA A 294 -11.23 -14.44 0.83
CA ALA A 294 -9.78 -14.43 0.68
C ALA A 294 -9.04 -14.33 2.03
N LEU A 295 -9.62 -13.67 3.02
CA LEU A 295 -9.04 -13.50 4.36
C LEU A 295 -9.41 -14.63 5.34
N LYS A 296 -10.36 -15.50 4.98
CA LYS A 296 -10.93 -16.50 5.90
C LYS A 296 -9.89 -17.43 6.54
N LEU A 297 -8.82 -17.75 5.82
CA LEU A 297 -7.74 -18.62 6.29
C LEU A 297 -6.89 -18.00 7.41
N PHE A 298 -7.00 -16.69 7.63
CA PHE A 298 -6.21 -15.96 8.61
C PHE A 298 -7.04 -15.50 9.82
N GLU A 299 -8.35 -15.77 9.83
CA GLU A 299 -9.19 -15.48 10.99
C GLU A 299 -8.74 -16.30 12.20
N GLY A 300 -8.44 -15.62 13.31
CA GLY A 300 -7.93 -16.24 14.54
C GLY A 300 -6.42 -16.53 14.55
N GLU A 301 -5.70 -16.27 13.45
CA GLU A 301 -4.24 -16.39 13.41
C GLU A 301 -3.60 -15.27 14.26
N PRO A 302 -2.85 -15.59 15.33
CA PRO A 302 -2.37 -14.60 16.30
C PRO A 302 -1.33 -13.63 15.73
N GLU A 303 -0.62 -14.04 14.66
CA GLU A 303 0.39 -13.21 14.00
C GLU A 303 -0.22 -12.27 12.94
N VAL A 304 -1.48 -12.49 12.55
CA VAL A 304 -2.18 -11.68 11.55
C VAL A 304 -3.16 -10.74 12.24
N GLY A 305 -2.99 -9.44 12.02
CA GLY A 305 -3.96 -8.43 12.42
C GLY A 305 -4.86 -8.01 11.26
N MET A 306 -6.06 -7.52 11.56
CA MET A 306 -7.04 -7.06 10.57
C MET A 306 -7.86 -5.88 11.11
N PHE A 307 -8.04 -4.86 10.28
CA PHE A 307 -9.07 -3.84 10.45
C PHE A 307 -9.82 -3.73 9.11
N ILE A 308 -10.94 -4.43 9.00
CA ILE A 308 -11.75 -4.49 7.78
C ILE A 308 -13.06 -3.73 8.00
N ASN A 309 -13.07 -2.44 7.68
CA ASN A 309 -14.26 -1.60 7.83
C ASN A 309 -15.16 -1.58 6.60
N SER A 310 -16.40 -1.13 6.78
CA SER A 310 -17.38 -0.98 5.70
C SER A 310 -17.49 0.43 5.13
N CYS A 311 -16.48 1.26 5.35
CA CYS A 311 -16.43 2.61 4.81
C CYS A 311 -16.03 2.57 3.33
N PHE A 312 -16.51 3.48 2.51
CA PHE A 312 -15.96 3.67 1.17
C PHE A 312 -14.71 4.52 1.28
N ALA A 313 -13.54 3.89 1.40
CA ALA A 313 -12.27 4.58 1.59
C ALA A 313 -11.14 3.94 0.77
N HIS A 314 -10.05 4.70 0.58
CA HIS A 314 -8.78 4.22 0.04
C HIS A 314 -7.66 5.03 0.72
N CYS A 315 -6.65 4.36 1.30
CA CYS A 315 -5.63 4.96 2.18
C CYS A 315 -6.17 5.59 3.46
N GLN A 316 -6.16 4.83 4.56
CA GLN A 316 -6.74 5.26 5.83
C GLN A 316 -5.69 5.61 6.90
N SER A 317 -4.49 5.05 6.81
CA SER A 317 -3.44 5.19 7.84
C SER A 317 -2.79 6.57 7.86
N GLU A 318 -2.72 7.26 6.71
CA GLU A 318 -2.02 8.54 6.59
C GLU A 318 -2.95 9.76 6.77
N LEU A 319 -4.25 9.54 6.85
CA LEU A 319 -5.25 10.58 7.06
C LEU A 319 -5.62 10.64 8.55
N GLN A 320 -5.49 11.81 9.16
CA GLN A 320 -5.76 11.95 10.59
C GLN A 320 -7.23 11.62 10.93
N ASP A 321 -8.15 12.03 10.05
CA ASP A 321 -9.59 11.85 10.24
C ASP A 321 -10.01 10.38 10.27
N THR A 322 -9.21 9.47 9.72
CA THR A 322 -9.45 8.03 9.80
C THR A 322 -8.55 7.31 10.80
N TRP A 323 -7.33 7.81 11.02
CA TRP A 323 -6.35 7.15 11.87
C TRP A 323 -6.67 7.24 13.37
N PHE A 324 -6.79 8.46 13.91
CA PHE A 324 -6.87 8.69 15.36
C PHE A 324 -7.48 10.08 15.71
N ALA A 325 -8.45 10.55 14.95
CA ALA A 325 -9.25 11.72 15.32
C ALA A 325 -10.39 11.29 16.28
N PRO A 326 -10.95 12.22 17.10
CA PRO A 326 -12.03 11.89 18.03
C PRO A 326 -13.29 11.28 17.38
N ASN A 327 -13.49 11.50 16.09
CA ASN A 327 -14.59 10.97 15.30
C ASN A 327 -14.09 10.01 14.20
N SER A 328 -12.88 9.45 14.31
CA SER A 328 -12.42 8.45 13.35
C SER A 328 -13.33 7.22 13.32
N PRO A 329 -13.35 6.47 12.20
CA PRO A 329 -14.06 5.20 12.14
C PRO A 329 -13.54 4.24 13.20
N THR A 330 -14.46 3.52 13.84
CA THR A 330 -14.14 2.57 14.91
C THR A 330 -14.86 1.26 14.69
N LEU A 331 -14.18 0.15 14.96
CA LEU A 331 -14.78 -1.18 15.09
C LEU A 331 -14.66 -1.61 16.54
N ASP A 332 -15.77 -2.06 17.14
CA ASP A 332 -15.84 -2.39 18.57
C ASP A 332 -15.30 -1.28 19.51
N ASN A 333 -15.50 -0.02 19.12
CA ASN A 333 -15.01 1.22 19.75
C ASN A 333 -13.49 1.42 19.73
N GLU A 334 -12.76 0.68 18.90
CA GLU A 334 -11.33 0.87 18.67
C GLU A 334 -11.10 1.57 17.33
N THR A 335 -10.30 2.63 17.35
CA THR A 335 -9.82 3.29 16.14
C THR A 335 -8.78 2.44 15.42
N ILE A 336 -8.49 2.78 14.16
CA ILE A 336 -7.41 2.14 13.40
C ILE A 336 -6.07 2.20 14.16
N ALA A 337 -5.73 3.36 14.73
CA ALA A 337 -4.46 3.52 15.45
C ALA A 337 -4.36 2.66 16.70
N GLU A 338 -5.46 2.52 17.45
CA GLU A 338 -5.53 1.67 18.65
C GLU A 338 -5.33 0.21 18.28
N LEU A 339 -6.10 -0.33 17.31
CA LEU A 339 -5.99 -1.73 16.94
C LEU A 339 -4.63 -2.08 16.33
N VAL A 340 -4.08 -1.21 15.48
CA VAL A 340 -2.71 -1.41 14.92
C VAL A 340 -1.67 -1.35 16.02
N GLY A 341 -1.80 -0.44 16.98
CA GLY A 341 -0.93 -0.34 18.14
C GLY A 341 -1.00 -1.58 19.02
N ASP A 342 -2.20 -2.04 19.34
CA ASP A 342 -2.43 -3.20 20.20
C ASP A 342 -1.95 -4.48 19.56
N TRP A 343 -2.15 -4.67 18.26
CA TRP A 343 -1.52 -5.75 17.51
C TRP A 343 0.01 -5.65 17.49
N TYR A 344 0.56 -4.45 17.22
CA TYR A 344 2.00 -4.28 17.10
C TYR A 344 2.71 -4.58 18.42
N PHE A 345 2.17 -4.09 19.54
CA PHE A 345 2.73 -4.24 20.88
C PHE A 345 2.15 -5.40 21.69
N GLU A 346 1.30 -6.24 21.08
CA GLU A 346 0.72 -7.44 21.70
C GLU A 346 -0.10 -7.13 22.97
N ARG A 347 -0.95 -6.09 22.90
CA ARG A 347 -1.75 -5.60 24.03
C ARG A 347 -3.20 -6.11 24.05
N GLY A 348 -3.70 -6.73 22.98
CA GLY A 348 -5.11 -7.11 22.90
C GLY A 348 -5.48 -7.90 21.65
N ALA A 349 -6.79 -7.94 21.36
CA ALA A 349 -7.32 -8.46 20.11
C ALA A 349 -6.75 -7.63 18.93
N ALA A 350 -6.62 -8.28 17.78
CA ALA A 350 -5.93 -7.69 16.63
C ALA A 350 -6.74 -7.81 15.34
N GLN A 351 -7.94 -8.39 15.38
CA GLN A 351 -8.73 -8.69 14.19
C GLN A 351 -10.16 -8.19 14.39
N GLU A 352 -10.50 -7.11 13.69
CA GLU A 352 -11.83 -6.54 13.67
C GLU A 352 -12.36 -6.47 12.24
N ILE A 353 -13.57 -7.02 12.04
CA ILE A 353 -14.25 -7.09 10.75
C ILE A 353 -15.66 -6.56 10.91
N ASP A 354 -15.95 -5.48 10.21
CA ASP A 354 -17.20 -4.75 10.29
C ASP A 354 -18.37 -5.49 9.62
N CYS A 355 -19.60 -5.14 10.00
CA CYS A 355 -20.82 -5.59 9.35
C CYS A 355 -20.95 -5.00 7.93
N ALA A 356 -21.91 -5.46 7.12
CA ALA A 356 -22.08 -4.93 5.76
C ALA A 356 -22.62 -3.47 5.74
N TYR A 357 -22.08 -2.61 4.86
CA TYR A 357 -22.60 -1.26 4.61
C TYR A 357 -24.13 -1.29 4.37
N PRO A 358 -24.91 -0.36 4.95
CA PRO A 358 -24.51 0.89 5.63
C PRO A 358 -24.57 0.80 7.17
N CYS A 359 -24.11 -0.29 7.78
CA CYS A 359 -24.28 -0.46 9.22
C CYS A 359 -23.37 0.45 10.08
N ASP A 360 -22.15 0.74 9.64
CA ASP A 360 -21.19 1.54 10.41
C ASP A 360 -21.47 3.04 10.24
N SER A 361 -21.93 3.65 11.34
CA SER A 361 -22.24 5.07 11.44
C SER A 361 -21.03 5.96 11.73
N THR A 362 -19.89 5.37 12.08
CA THR A 362 -18.62 6.08 12.32
C THR A 362 -17.81 6.27 11.03
N CYS A 363 -18.26 5.67 9.92
CA CYS A 363 -17.54 5.71 8.66
C CYS A 363 -17.32 7.11 8.09
N HIS A 364 -16.06 7.36 7.74
CA HIS A 364 -15.63 8.49 6.94
C HIS A 364 -15.40 8.02 5.51
N ASN A 365 -16.39 8.22 4.64
CA ASN A 365 -16.27 7.86 3.23
C ASN A 365 -15.31 8.85 2.52
N ILE A 366 -14.20 8.32 2.00
CA ILE A 366 -13.18 9.07 1.25
C ILE A 366 -13.38 8.79 -0.23
N ILE A 367 -14.28 9.56 -0.85
CA ILE A 367 -14.56 9.45 -2.28
C ILE A 367 -13.68 10.44 -3.04
N PRO A 368 -12.83 9.99 -3.97
CA PRO A 368 -12.10 10.90 -4.85
C PRO A 368 -13.11 11.76 -5.61
N SER A 369 -12.96 13.08 -5.51
CA SER A 369 -13.78 13.97 -6.34
C SER A 369 -13.50 13.67 -7.81
N ASN A 370 -14.55 13.58 -8.63
CA ASN A 370 -14.45 13.53 -10.10
C ASN A 370 -13.95 14.89 -10.63
N GLN A 371 -12.76 15.31 -10.23
CA GLN A 371 -12.00 16.32 -10.94
C GLN A 371 -11.37 15.62 -12.14
N VAL A 372 -12.16 15.54 -13.20
CA VAL A 372 -11.65 15.45 -14.58
C VAL A 372 -10.64 16.59 -14.75
N GLY A 373 -9.37 16.26 -15.03
CA GLY A 373 -8.38 17.21 -15.55
C GLY A 373 -7.12 17.40 -14.71
N ASN A 374 -6.01 16.80 -15.15
CA ASN A 374 -5.10 17.48 -16.09
C ASN A 374 -4.23 16.47 -16.82
#